data_AF-A0A386WE80-F1
#
_entry.id   AF-A0A386WE80-F1
#
_cell.length_a   1.000
_cell.length_b   1.000
_cell.length_c   1.000
_cell.angle_alpha   90.00
_cell.angle_beta   90.00
_cell.angle_gamma   90.00
#
_symmetry.space_group_name_H-M   'P 1'
#
loop_
_entity.id
_entity.type
_entity.pdbx_description
1 polymer ?
#
loop_
_entity_poly.entity_id
_entity_poly.type
_entity_poly.pdbx_seq_one_letter_code
_entity_poly.pdbx_strand_id
1 'polypeptide(L)'
;MAQNLSAGSLGTWLVPDAAVRDRALRRYVEFVLMYAVQHGRVDTTEDRAAVAVWFSRLEPPPTGAGWGCELRRLLGPFAARFAVLHAVVPRTPHHYLAQFAARPGEGAAARALLASCHRAVDAEGLPAYTQVWGSEPRESLLSRLGYLPRSPMLLEPGGPVLWRMYRPRRGGERRDGLPRRVRLHRAAAPPAGAGPSAAPPLLGRVDTT
;
A
#
# COMPACT_ATOMS: atom_id res chain seq x y z
N MET A 1 6.06 -8.39 9.40
CA MET A 1 5.13 -7.53 8.64
C MET A 1 3.96 -7.03 9.47
N ALA A 2 3.07 -7.88 10.00
CA ALA A 2 1.90 -7.42 10.78
C ALA A 2 2.27 -6.49 11.95
N GLN A 3 3.29 -6.84 12.72
CA GLN A 3 3.82 -5.99 13.81
C GLN A 3 4.26 -4.59 13.33
N ASN A 4 4.83 -4.46 12.14
CA ASN A 4 5.22 -3.14 11.59
C ASN A 4 3.98 -2.29 11.26
N LEU A 5 2.91 -2.91 10.74
CA LEU A 5 1.63 -2.22 10.52
C LEU A 5 0.97 -1.83 11.85
N SER A 6 1.02 -2.71 12.86
CA SER A 6 0.47 -2.44 14.20
C SER A 6 1.20 -1.32 14.95
N ALA A 7 2.51 -1.13 14.72
CA ALA A 7 3.34 -0.19 15.49
C ALA A 7 3.03 1.30 15.22
N GLY A 8 2.27 1.62 14.18
CA GLY A 8 1.97 3.00 13.78
C GLY A 8 0.50 3.38 13.92
N SER A 9 0.22 4.68 13.77
CA SER A 9 -1.14 5.22 13.69
C SER A 9 -1.97 4.63 12.55
N LEU A 10 -1.32 4.07 11.51
CA LEU A 10 -1.99 3.38 10.42
C LEU A 10 -2.70 2.10 10.89
N GLY A 11 -2.07 1.27 11.72
CA GLY A 11 -2.68 0.04 12.25
C GLY A 11 -3.92 0.34 13.08
N THR A 12 -3.84 1.34 13.97
CA THR A 12 -4.97 1.84 14.77
C THR A 12 -6.07 2.42 13.90
N TRP A 13 -5.74 3.14 12.83
CA TRP A 13 -6.74 3.65 11.91
C TRP A 13 -7.41 2.52 11.11
N LEU A 14 -6.65 1.56 10.60
CA LEU A 14 -7.18 0.41 9.85
C LEU A 14 -8.14 -0.42 10.72
N VAL A 15 -7.76 -0.68 11.98
CA VAL A 15 -8.53 -1.48 12.93
C VAL A 15 -8.50 -0.81 14.32
N PRO A 16 -9.51 0.02 14.68
CA PRO A 16 -9.51 0.78 15.93
C PRO A 16 -9.70 -0.10 17.15
N ASP A 17 -10.47 -1.17 17.00
CA ASP A 17 -10.67 -2.15 18.05
C ASP A 17 -9.36 -2.90 18.32
N ALA A 18 -8.74 -2.58 19.46
CA ALA A 18 -7.48 -3.16 19.89
C ALA A 18 -7.58 -4.67 20.13
N ALA A 19 -8.75 -5.19 20.52
CA ALA A 19 -8.94 -6.60 20.83
C ALA A 19 -8.82 -7.49 19.58
N VAL A 20 -9.14 -6.95 18.40
CA VAL A 20 -9.12 -7.71 17.13
C VAL A 20 -8.04 -7.24 16.15
N ARG A 21 -7.34 -6.13 16.44
CA ARG A 21 -6.37 -5.48 15.55
C ARG A 21 -5.29 -6.43 15.06
N ASP A 22 -4.61 -7.12 15.97
CA ASP A 22 -3.48 -7.97 15.58
C ASP A 22 -3.93 -9.15 14.71
N ARG A 23 -5.09 -9.73 15.01
CA ARG A 23 -5.68 -10.80 14.20
C ARG A 23 -6.04 -10.31 12.80
N ALA A 24 -6.67 -9.14 12.69
CA ALA A 24 -7.07 -8.56 11.42
C ALA A 24 -5.86 -8.16 10.55
N LEU A 25 -4.85 -7.51 11.15
CA LEU A 25 -3.62 -7.13 10.45
C LEU A 25 -2.82 -8.36 10.01
N ARG A 26 -2.75 -9.41 10.84
CA ARG A 26 -2.13 -10.68 10.46
C ARG A 26 -2.82 -11.30 9.25
N ARG A 27 -4.15 -11.42 9.28
CA ARG A 27 -4.95 -11.95 8.16
C ARG A 27 -4.69 -11.19 6.86
N TYR A 28 -4.70 -9.85 6.93
CA TYR A 28 -4.42 -9.02 5.77
C TYR A 28 -3.02 -9.28 5.20
N VAL A 29 -2.00 -9.32 6.06
CA VAL A 29 -0.62 -9.57 5.64
C VAL A 29 -0.45 -10.96 5.02
N GLU A 30 -1.06 -11.99 5.62
CA GLU A 30 -1.06 -13.35 5.08
C GLU A 30 -1.68 -13.38 3.69
N PHE A 31 -2.84 -12.73 3.51
CA PHE A 31 -3.48 -12.61 2.19
C PHE A 31 -2.58 -11.94 1.15
N VAL A 32 -1.96 -10.80 1.50
CA VAL A 32 -1.06 -10.07 0.58
C VAL A 32 0.16 -10.91 0.22
N LEU A 33 0.76 -11.61 1.19
CA LEU A 33 1.90 -12.49 0.96
C LEU A 33 1.54 -13.66 0.05
N MET A 34 0.44 -14.37 0.34
CA MET A 34 -0.01 -15.50 -0.47
C MET A 34 -0.33 -15.08 -1.90
N TYR A 35 -0.97 -13.93 -2.07
CA TYR A 35 -1.23 -13.37 -3.39
C TYR A 35 0.09 -13.00 -4.10
N ALA A 36 1.07 -12.44 -3.39
CA ALA A 36 2.37 -12.08 -3.96
C ALA A 36 3.22 -13.28 -4.36
N VAL A 37 3.13 -14.40 -3.66
CA VAL A 37 3.82 -15.64 -4.08
C VAL A 37 3.30 -16.12 -5.44
N GLN A 38 2.02 -15.91 -5.74
CA GLN A 38 1.41 -16.36 -6.99
C GLN A 38 1.48 -15.33 -8.13
N HIS A 39 1.41 -14.05 -7.79
CA HIS A 39 1.20 -12.97 -8.77
C HIS A 39 2.21 -11.83 -8.67
N GLY A 40 3.24 -11.97 -7.85
CA GLY A 40 4.22 -10.93 -7.59
C GLY A 40 5.59 -11.50 -7.26
N ARG A 41 6.35 -10.74 -6.48
CA ARG A 41 7.68 -11.14 -6.00
C ARG A 41 7.77 -10.84 -4.51
N VAL A 42 8.28 -11.81 -3.75
CA VAL A 42 8.56 -11.66 -2.32
C VAL A 42 10.06 -11.84 -2.14
N ASP A 43 10.73 -10.78 -1.74
CA ASP A 43 12.16 -10.79 -1.44
C ASP A 43 12.34 -10.72 0.09
N THR A 44 13.17 -11.57 0.66
CA THR A 44 13.49 -11.58 2.09
C THR A 44 14.97 -11.78 2.31
N THR A 45 15.49 -11.28 3.43
CA THR A 45 16.82 -11.69 3.92
C THR A 45 16.76 -13.14 4.43
N GLU A 46 17.91 -13.81 4.44
CA GLU A 46 18.03 -15.24 4.82
C GLU A 46 17.56 -15.50 6.26
N ASP A 47 17.92 -14.61 7.18
CA ASP A 47 17.49 -14.60 8.58
C ASP A 47 16.05 -14.09 8.81
N ARG A 48 15.37 -13.69 7.72
CA ARG A 48 14.02 -13.10 7.72
C ARG A 48 13.93 -11.84 8.59
N ALA A 49 15.02 -11.08 8.70
CA ALA A 49 15.05 -9.78 9.35
C ALA A 49 14.28 -8.71 8.57
N ALA A 50 14.27 -8.78 7.23
CA ALA A 50 13.53 -7.87 6.38
C ALA A 50 12.82 -8.60 5.23
N VAL A 51 11.68 -8.05 4.80
CA VAL A 51 10.88 -8.57 3.69
C VAL A 51 10.28 -7.43 2.86
N ALA A 52 10.29 -7.60 1.55
CA ALA A 52 9.72 -6.69 0.57
C ALA A 52 8.78 -7.46 -0.37
N VAL A 53 7.58 -6.92 -0.59
CA VAL A 53 6.54 -7.51 -1.43
C VAL A 53 6.27 -6.60 -2.61
N TRP A 54 6.46 -7.14 -3.81
CA TRP A 54 6.39 -6.41 -5.07
C TRP A 54 5.32 -6.97 -6.00
N PHE A 55 4.70 -6.09 -6.78
CA PHE A 55 3.87 -6.44 -7.93
C PHE A 55 4.33 -5.66 -9.15
N SER A 56 4.34 -6.31 -10.32
CA SER A 56 4.50 -5.59 -11.59
C SER A 56 3.12 -5.19 -12.12
N ARG A 57 2.89 -3.88 -12.24
CA ARG A 57 1.66 -3.30 -12.78
C ARG A 57 1.95 -2.81 -14.18
N LEU A 58 1.93 -3.73 -15.16
CA LEU A 58 2.19 -3.40 -16.57
C LEU A 58 0.97 -2.75 -17.23
N GLU A 59 -0.22 -3.08 -16.75
CA GLU A 59 -1.48 -2.52 -17.21
C GLU A 59 -2.20 -1.80 -16.06
N PRO A 60 -3.02 -0.78 -16.35
CA PRO A 60 -3.89 -0.18 -15.36
C PRO A 60 -4.80 -1.26 -14.74
N PRO A 61 -5.05 -1.25 -13.43
CA PRO A 61 -6.00 -2.18 -12.84
C PRO A 61 -7.37 -1.99 -13.51
N PRO A 62 -8.09 -3.08 -13.87
CA PRO A 62 -9.42 -2.97 -14.41
C PRO A 62 -10.33 -2.25 -13.42
N THR A 63 -11.22 -1.39 -13.93
CA THR A 63 -12.15 -0.62 -13.10
C THR A 63 -12.99 -1.58 -12.24
N GLY A 64 -12.85 -1.50 -10.91
CA GLY A 64 -13.59 -2.36 -9.98
C GLY A 64 -13.01 -3.75 -9.70
N ALA A 65 -11.94 -4.17 -10.40
CA ALA A 65 -11.26 -5.46 -10.17
C ALA A 65 -10.24 -5.39 -9.02
N GLY A 66 -10.60 -4.72 -7.94
CA GLY A 66 -9.79 -4.69 -6.72
C GLY A 66 -9.98 -5.94 -5.88
N TRP A 67 -9.16 -6.10 -4.83
CA TRP A 67 -9.31 -7.12 -3.78
C TRP A 67 -10.56 -6.91 -2.89
N GLY A 68 -11.58 -6.26 -3.40
CA GLY A 68 -12.68 -5.75 -2.62
C GLY A 68 -13.52 -6.84 -1.94
N CYS A 69 -13.88 -7.85 -2.72
CA CYS A 69 -14.65 -9.00 -2.24
C CYS A 69 -13.84 -9.84 -1.24
N GLU A 70 -12.56 -10.07 -1.55
CA GLU A 70 -11.61 -10.82 -0.71
C GLU A 70 -11.39 -10.11 0.62
N LEU A 71 -11.11 -8.80 0.58
CA LEU A 71 -10.94 -7.98 1.79
C LEU A 71 -12.21 -7.96 2.62
N ARG A 72 -13.40 -7.88 2.02
CA ARG A 72 -14.67 -7.94 2.75
C ARG A 72 -14.87 -9.28 3.43
N ARG A 73 -14.60 -10.40 2.74
CA ARG A 73 -14.68 -11.74 3.35
C ARG A 73 -13.68 -11.91 4.50
N LEU A 74 -12.47 -11.37 4.34
CA LEU A 74 -11.37 -11.58 5.28
C LEU A 74 -11.43 -10.66 6.52
N LEU A 75 -11.81 -9.40 6.31
CA LEU A 75 -11.66 -8.32 7.29
C LEU A 75 -13.02 -7.73 7.74
N GLY A 76 -14.12 -8.18 7.13
CA GLY A 76 -15.48 -7.78 7.47
C GLY A 76 -15.65 -6.25 7.50
N PRO A 77 -16.01 -5.67 8.65
CA PRO A 77 -16.28 -4.23 8.76
C PRO A 77 -15.05 -3.34 8.49
N PHE A 78 -13.84 -3.88 8.59
CA PHE A 78 -12.61 -3.11 8.35
C PHE A 78 -12.22 -3.04 6.87
N ALA A 79 -12.81 -3.86 6.00
CA ALA A 79 -12.39 -4.04 4.61
C ALA A 79 -12.28 -2.74 3.80
N ALA A 80 -13.24 -1.82 3.98
CA ALA A 80 -13.22 -0.53 3.29
C ALA A 80 -11.93 0.27 3.59
N ARG A 81 -11.42 0.22 4.83
CA ARG A 81 -10.19 0.94 5.20
C ARG A 81 -8.94 0.36 4.56
N PHE A 82 -8.90 -0.97 4.40
CA PHE A 82 -7.81 -1.63 3.67
C PHE A 82 -7.91 -1.40 2.16
N ALA A 83 -9.13 -1.32 1.60
CA ALA A 83 -9.33 -1.01 0.19
C ALA A 83 -8.75 0.36 -0.21
N VAL A 84 -8.78 1.34 0.71
CA VAL A 84 -8.17 2.68 0.49
C VAL A 84 -6.68 2.59 0.15
N LEU A 85 -5.94 1.64 0.73
CA LEU A 85 -4.50 1.45 0.45
C LEU A 85 -4.21 1.06 -1.01
N HIS A 86 -5.22 0.56 -1.73
CA HIS A 86 -5.09 0.04 -3.09
C HIS A 86 -5.78 0.89 -4.14
N ALA A 87 -6.41 1.99 -3.73
CA ALA A 87 -7.35 2.70 -4.58
C ALA A 87 -6.72 3.69 -5.55
N VAL A 88 -5.60 4.29 -5.15
CA VAL A 88 -4.94 5.35 -5.91
C VAL A 88 -3.52 4.90 -6.21
N VAL A 89 -3.40 4.18 -7.32
CA VAL A 89 -2.13 3.73 -7.89
C VAL A 89 -1.88 4.47 -9.21
N PRO A 90 -0.60 4.63 -9.63
CA PRO A 90 -0.30 5.14 -10.96
C PRO A 90 -1.00 4.30 -12.04
N ARG A 91 -1.48 4.96 -13.10
CA ARG A 91 -2.06 4.28 -14.27
C ARG A 91 -1.02 3.89 -15.32
N THR A 92 0.20 4.39 -15.20
CA THR A 92 1.31 4.04 -16.08
C THR A 92 1.96 2.73 -15.63
N PRO A 93 2.62 1.99 -16.54
CA PRO A 93 3.37 0.79 -16.17
C PRO A 93 4.42 1.08 -15.07
N HIS A 94 4.43 0.30 -13.99
CA HIS A 94 5.35 0.48 -12.87
C HIS A 94 5.52 -0.78 -12.01
N HIS A 95 6.62 -0.84 -11.25
CA HIS A 95 6.77 -1.76 -10.12
C HIS A 95 6.13 -1.17 -8.87
N TYR A 96 5.30 -1.94 -8.19
CA TYR A 96 4.65 -1.53 -6.95
C TYR A 96 5.24 -2.29 -5.77
N LEU A 97 5.99 -1.60 -4.90
CA LEU A 97 6.34 -2.12 -3.57
C LEU A 97 5.11 -1.98 -2.68
N ALA A 98 4.33 -3.04 -2.58
CA ALA A 98 3.04 -3.05 -1.90
C ALA A 98 3.20 -3.13 -0.37
N GLN A 99 4.20 -3.86 0.10
CA GLN A 99 4.51 -3.96 1.52
C GLN A 99 6.01 -4.07 1.74
N PHE A 100 6.48 -3.50 2.84
CA PHE A 100 7.84 -3.62 3.31
C PHE A 100 7.82 -3.66 4.83
N ALA A 101 8.63 -4.53 5.41
CA ALA A 101 8.82 -4.59 6.85
C ALA A 101 10.22 -5.05 7.20
N ALA A 102 10.73 -4.57 8.32
CA ALA A 102 11.94 -5.07 8.96
C ALA A 102 11.69 -5.27 10.45
N ARG A 103 12.48 -6.14 11.10
CA ARG A 103 12.48 -6.23 12.55
C ARG A 103 13.02 -4.91 13.15
N PRO A 104 12.57 -4.51 14.35
CA PRO A 104 13.16 -3.36 15.04
C PRO A 104 14.68 -3.52 15.17
N GLY A 105 15.44 -2.46 14.90
CA GLY A 105 16.91 -2.49 14.92
C GLY A 105 17.57 -2.94 13.60
N GLU A 106 16.83 -3.60 12.69
CA GLU A 106 17.40 -4.19 11.47
C GLU A 106 17.43 -3.23 10.27
N GLY A 107 17.73 -1.95 10.51
CA GLY A 107 17.72 -0.91 9.47
C GLY A 107 18.74 -1.15 8.35
N ALA A 108 19.87 -1.78 8.66
CA ALA A 108 20.90 -2.14 7.68
C ALA A 108 20.41 -3.26 6.73
N ALA A 109 19.83 -4.33 7.28
CA ALA A 109 19.22 -5.41 6.50
C ALA A 109 18.09 -4.88 5.60
N ALA A 110 17.24 -4.01 6.17
CA ALA A 110 16.15 -3.33 5.46
C ALA A 110 16.66 -2.56 4.22
N ARG A 111 17.75 -1.79 4.40
CA ARG A 111 18.40 -1.03 3.31
C ARG A 111 19.04 -1.94 2.27
N ALA A 112 19.78 -2.96 2.70
CA ALA A 112 20.46 -3.89 1.81
C ALA A 112 19.47 -4.66 0.92
N LEU A 113 18.38 -5.15 1.52
CA LEU A 113 17.30 -5.82 0.80
C LEU A 113 16.71 -4.90 -0.27
N LEU A 114 16.27 -3.70 0.10
CA LEU A 114 15.66 -2.77 -0.86
C LEU A 114 16.64 -2.39 -1.98
N ALA A 115 17.91 -2.13 -1.67
CA ALA A 115 18.91 -1.83 -2.67
C ALA A 115 19.09 -2.98 -3.68
N SER A 116 19.03 -4.23 -3.20
CA SER A 116 19.06 -5.41 -4.08
C SER A 116 17.81 -5.50 -4.96
N CYS A 117 16.62 -5.36 -4.35
CA CYS A 117 15.35 -5.34 -5.07
C CYS A 117 15.31 -4.26 -6.16
N HIS A 118 15.85 -3.06 -5.87
CA HIS A 118 15.92 -1.95 -6.82
C HIS A 118 16.85 -2.22 -7.98
N ARG A 119 17.98 -2.92 -7.79
CA ARG A 119 18.83 -3.34 -8.92
C ARG A 119 18.07 -4.28 -9.85
N ALA A 120 17.28 -5.21 -9.31
CA ALA A 120 16.47 -6.13 -10.10
C ALA A 120 15.38 -5.38 -10.89
N VAL A 121 14.57 -4.54 -10.23
CA VAL A 121 13.50 -3.81 -10.92
C VAL A 121 14.02 -2.71 -11.86
N ASP A 122 15.21 -2.16 -11.60
CA ASP A 122 15.85 -1.19 -12.51
C ASP A 122 16.23 -1.82 -13.85
N ALA A 123 16.56 -3.12 -13.86
CA ALA A 123 16.89 -3.83 -15.10
C ALA A 123 15.69 -3.95 -16.05
N GLU A 124 14.47 -3.90 -15.51
CA GLU A 124 13.23 -3.95 -16.29
C GLU A 124 12.84 -2.58 -16.88
N GLY A 125 13.56 -1.51 -16.52
CA GLY A 125 13.40 -0.18 -17.13
C GLY A 125 12.11 0.57 -16.76
N LEU A 126 11.35 0.06 -15.79
CA LEU A 126 10.10 0.65 -15.31
C LEU A 126 10.33 1.53 -14.06
N PRO A 127 9.48 2.55 -13.84
CA PRO A 127 9.47 3.28 -12.58
C PRO A 127 8.99 2.40 -11.43
N ALA A 128 9.27 2.82 -10.20
CA ALA A 128 8.77 2.16 -8.99
C ALA A 128 7.86 3.09 -8.16
N TYR A 129 6.82 2.52 -7.59
CA TYR A 129 5.81 3.19 -6.77
C TYR A 129 5.66 2.47 -5.43
N THR A 130 5.34 3.23 -4.40
CA THR A 130 5.03 2.73 -3.06
C THR A 130 4.28 3.78 -2.27
N GLN A 131 3.84 3.41 -1.07
CA GLN A 131 3.16 4.31 -0.15
C GLN A 131 3.85 4.23 1.21
N VAL A 132 3.99 5.38 1.88
CA VAL A 132 4.54 5.48 3.25
C VAL A 132 3.62 6.33 4.11
N TRP A 133 3.33 5.88 5.32
CA TRP A 133 2.56 6.67 6.29
C TRP A 133 3.51 7.49 7.18
N GLY A 134 3.06 8.66 7.60
CA GLY A 134 3.82 9.53 8.51
C GLY A 134 3.88 10.99 8.05
N SER A 135 4.46 11.85 8.89
CA SER A 135 4.56 13.30 8.66
C SER A 135 5.68 13.68 7.69
N GLU A 136 6.77 12.92 7.63
CA GLU A 136 8.03 13.34 6.98
C GLU A 136 8.52 12.33 5.93
N PRO A 137 7.89 12.27 4.75
CA PRO A 137 8.23 11.28 3.72
C PRO A 137 9.64 11.48 3.15
N ARG A 138 10.17 12.72 3.18
CA ARG A 138 11.49 13.08 2.66
C ARG A 138 12.64 12.53 3.50
N GLU A 139 12.39 12.26 4.77
CA GLU A 139 13.38 11.72 5.70
C GLU A 139 13.43 10.18 5.68
N SER A 140 12.45 9.56 5.02
CA SER A 140 12.31 8.12 4.93
C SER A 140 13.51 7.45 4.25
N LEU A 141 13.74 6.18 4.60
CA LEU A 141 14.69 5.30 3.91
C LEU A 141 14.43 5.29 2.39
N LEU A 142 13.17 5.32 1.98
CA LEU A 142 12.79 5.32 0.56
C LEU A 142 13.25 6.59 -0.15
N SER A 143 13.19 7.76 0.49
CA SER A 143 13.72 8.98 -0.12
C SER A 143 15.23 8.91 -0.37
N ARG A 144 15.98 8.28 0.54
CA ARG A 144 17.41 8.02 0.33
C ARG A 144 17.68 7.01 -0.80
N LEU A 145 16.68 6.21 -1.18
CA LEU A 145 16.73 5.27 -2.29
C LEU A 145 16.18 5.85 -3.61
N GLY A 146 15.98 7.17 -3.67
CA GLY A 146 15.55 7.89 -4.87
C GLY A 146 14.04 8.00 -5.05
N TYR A 147 13.24 7.61 -4.06
CA TYR A 147 11.80 7.90 -4.08
C TYR A 147 11.54 9.35 -3.74
N LEU A 148 10.72 9.96 -4.57
CA LEU A 148 10.30 11.33 -4.40
C LEU A 148 8.85 11.33 -3.89
N PRO A 149 8.55 12.05 -2.80
CA PRO A 149 7.17 12.19 -2.39
C PRO A 149 6.36 12.88 -3.48
N ARG A 150 5.15 12.40 -3.64
CA ARG A 150 4.09 12.99 -4.45
C ARG A 150 2.96 13.40 -3.54
N SER A 151 1.79 13.65 -4.09
CA SER A 151 0.72 14.21 -3.29
C SER A 151 0.25 13.24 -2.22
N PRO A 152 0.01 13.73 -0.99
CA PRO A 152 -0.48 12.90 0.09
C PRO A 152 -1.91 12.47 -0.17
N MET A 153 -2.26 11.32 0.41
CA MET A 153 -3.63 10.88 0.60
C MET A 153 -3.99 11.11 2.06
N LEU A 154 -5.03 11.92 2.29
CA LEU A 154 -5.59 12.10 3.62
C LEU A 154 -6.60 10.99 3.86
N LEU A 155 -6.31 10.13 4.84
CA LEU A 155 -7.17 9.02 5.23
C LEU A 155 -8.24 9.54 6.19
N GLU A 156 -9.48 9.70 5.73
CA GLU A 156 -10.55 10.23 6.57
C GLU A 156 -11.51 9.13 7.09
N PRO A 157 -12.09 9.32 8.30
CA PRO A 157 -11.86 10.42 9.25
C PRO A 157 -10.64 10.16 10.14
N GLY A 158 -9.87 11.21 10.44
CA GLY A 158 -8.82 11.22 11.48
C GLY A 158 -7.66 10.23 11.30
N GLY A 159 -7.43 9.73 10.09
CA GLY A 159 -6.34 8.81 9.79
C GLY A 159 -5.02 9.51 9.48
N PRO A 160 -3.92 8.74 9.44
CA PRO A 160 -2.63 9.30 9.11
C PRO A 160 -2.56 9.77 7.66
N VAL A 161 -1.61 10.65 7.38
CA VAL A 161 -1.24 11.01 6.02
C VAL A 161 -0.49 9.85 5.37
N LEU A 162 -0.94 9.43 4.19
CA LEU A 162 -0.32 8.39 3.39
C LEU A 162 0.34 9.04 2.16
N TRP A 163 1.65 9.09 2.16
CA TRP A 163 2.44 9.65 1.08
C TRP A 163 2.66 8.65 -0.02
N ARG A 164 2.29 9.07 -1.23
CA ARG A 164 2.60 8.35 -2.47
C ARG A 164 4.03 8.66 -2.85
N MET A 165 4.84 7.62 -2.99
CA MET A 165 6.26 7.71 -3.23
C MET A 165 6.56 7.17 -4.61
N TYR A 166 7.20 7.97 -5.46
CA TYR A 166 7.49 7.60 -6.84
C TYR A 166 8.99 7.70 -7.11
N ARG A 167 9.56 6.64 -7.64
CA ARG A 167 10.94 6.56 -8.10
C ARG A 167 10.94 6.43 -9.62
N PRO A 168 11.43 7.43 -10.36
CA PRO A 168 11.46 7.36 -11.82
C PRO A 168 12.38 6.24 -12.30
N ARG A 169 12.15 5.75 -13.51
CA ARG A 169 13.12 4.88 -14.19
C ARG A 169 14.45 5.61 -14.38
N ARG A 170 15.55 4.87 -14.49
CA ARG A 170 16.87 5.47 -14.77
C ARG A 170 16.83 6.28 -16.08
N GLY A 171 17.30 7.52 -16.03
CA GLY A 171 17.30 8.45 -17.17
C GLY A 171 15.90 8.92 -17.64
N GLY A 172 14.82 8.56 -16.92
CA GLY A 172 13.45 8.91 -17.30
C GLY A 172 12.95 10.22 -16.71
N GLU A 173 11.95 10.81 -17.37
CA GLU A 173 11.23 11.98 -16.87
C GLU A 173 10.48 11.70 -15.56
N ARG A 174 10.22 12.76 -14.79
CA ARG A 174 9.50 12.71 -13.50
C ARG A 174 7.97 12.62 -13.65
N ARG A 175 7.45 12.16 -14.78
CA ARG A 175 5.99 11.98 -14.97
C ARG A 175 5.56 10.65 -14.34
N ASP A 176 4.56 10.70 -13.47
CA ASP A 176 4.03 9.55 -12.73
C ASP A 176 2.51 9.34 -12.93
N GLY A 177 1.84 10.27 -13.62
CA GLY A 177 0.39 10.23 -13.84
C GLY A 177 -0.45 10.33 -12.54
N LEU A 178 0.14 10.77 -11.42
CA LEU A 178 -0.56 10.88 -10.14
C LEU A 178 -1.22 12.26 -9.98
N PRO A 179 -2.48 12.34 -9.48
CA PRO A 179 -3.16 13.61 -9.22
C PRO A 179 -2.47 14.45 -8.12
N ARG A 180 -2.65 15.78 -8.14
CA ARG A 180 -1.94 16.74 -7.25
C ARG A 180 -2.42 16.78 -5.82
N ARG A 181 -3.66 16.41 -5.51
CA ARG A 181 -4.12 16.05 -4.16
C ARG A 181 -5.22 15.00 -4.26
N VAL A 182 -5.30 14.14 -3.24
CA VAL A 182 -6.35 13.12 -3.15
C VAL A 182 -6.88 13.09 -1.72
N ARG A 183 -8.18 13.29 -1.56
CA ARG A 183 -8.89 12.97 -0.32
C ARG A 183 -9.67 11.70 -0.52
N LEU A 184 -9.48 10.76 0.40
CA LEU A 184 -10.14 9.47 0.36
C LEU A 184 -11.13 9.42 1.50
N HIS A 185 -12.39 9.64 1.14
CA HIS A 185 -13.51 9.50 2.07
C HIS A 185 -13.85 8.02 2.23
N ARG A 186 -14.24 7.64 3.44
CA ARG A 186 -14.82 6.32 3.68
C ARG A 186 -16.21 6.25 3.04
N ALA A 187 -16.55 5.15 2.37
CA ALA A 187 -17.93 4.88 2.01
C ALA A 187 -18.74 4.64 3.29
N ALA A 188 -19.82 5.39 3.48
CA ALA A 188 -20.80 5.06 4.51
C ALA A 188 -21.29 3.63 4.27
N ALA A 189 -21.43 2.85 5.34
CA ALA A 189 -22.13 1.57 5.22
C ALA A 189 -23.55 1.87 4.69
N PRO A 190 -24.07 1.11 3.72
CA PRO A 190 -25.46 1.29 3.30
C PRO A 190 -26.38 1.11 4.52
N PRO A 191 -27.49 1.86 4.61
CA PRO A 191 -28.45 1.69 5.70
C PRO A 191 -28.94 0.24 5.74
N ALA A 192 -29.14 -0.27 6.95
CA ALA A 192 -29.71 -1.61 7.17
C ALA A 192 -31.11 -1.65 6.53
N GLY A 193 -31.21 -2.23 5.33
CA GLY A 193 -32.46 -2.26 4.55
C GLY A 193 -32.27 -2.18 3.04
N ALA A 194 -31.10 -1.78 2.53
CA ALA A 194 -30.81 -1.88 1.11
C ALA A 194 -30.51 -3.34 0.73
N GLY A 195 -31.32 -3.92 -0.17
CA GLY A 195 -31.11 -5.26 -0.72
C GLY A 195 -29.70 -5.43 -1.33
N PRO A 196 -29.25 -6.67 -1.60
CA PRO A 196 -27.89 -6.93 -2.07
C PRO A 196 -27.66 -6.29 -3.45
N SER A 197 -27.15 -5.07 -3.47
CA SER A 197 -26.53 -4.48 -4.66
C SER A 197 -25.21 -5.20 -4.89
N ALA A 198 -24.99 -5.66 -6.12
CA ALA A 198 -23.93 -6.60 -6.52
C ALA A 198 -22.49 -6.09 -6.27
N ALA A 199 -22.28 -4.82 -5.95
CA ALA A 199 -21.03 -4.32 -5.37
C ALA A 199 -21.27 -2.98 -4.65
N PRO A 200 -21.04 -2.86 -3.33
CA PRO A 200 -20.94 -1.56 -2.70
C PRO A 200 -19.63 -0.88 -3.13
N PRO A 201 -19.59 0.45 -3.24
CA PRO A 201 -18.35 1.16 -3.49
C PRO A 201 -17.50 0.98 -2.23
N LEU A 202 -16.48 0.14 -2.31
CA LEU A 202 -15.58 -0.15 -1.18
C LEU A 202 -14.69 1.03 -0.84
N LEU A 203 -14.62 2.00 -1.75
CA LEU A 203 -14.12 3.34 -1.51
C LEU A 203 -15.28 4.31 -1.41
N GLY A 204 -15.19 5.25 -0.47
CA GLY A 204 -16.06 6.42 -0.55
C GLY A 204 -15.64 7.33 -1.69
N ARG A 205 -16.21 8.54 -1.70
CA ARG A 205 -15.89 9.56 -2.68
C ARG A 205 -14.38 9.81 -2.71
N VAL A 206 -13.79 9.75 -3.91
CA VAL A 206 -12.41 10.18 -4.16
C VAL A 206 -12.48 11.57 -4.75
N ASP A 207 -12.03 12.56 -3.98
CA ASP A 207 -11.89 13.93 -4.50
C ASP A 207 -10.44 14.14 -4.94
N THR A 208 -10.27 14.46 -6.23
CA THR A 208 -8.99 14.81 -6.83
C THR A 208 -8.99 16.27 -7.26
N THR A 209 -7.91 17.00 -6.96
CA THR A 209 -7.61 18.34 -7.51
C THR A 209 -6.22 18.37 -8.11
#